data_AF-A0A401U824-F1
#
_entry.id   AF-A0A401U824-F1
#
_cell.length_a   1.000
_cell.length_b   1.000
_cell.length_c   1.000
_cell.angle_alpha   90.00
_cell.angle_beta   90.00
_cell.angle_gamma   90.00
#
_symmetry.space_group_name_H-M   'P 1'
#
loop_
_entity.id
_entity.type
_entity.pdbx_description
1 polymer ?
#
loop_
_entity_poly.entity_id
_entity_poly.type
_entity_poly.pdbx_seq_one_letter_code
_entity_poly.pdbx_strand_id
1 'polypeptide(L)'
;MNQLSIEEQILALQTDVNDIKLNLNLSEKKFKRGIATATIGYTVTIAGGLMLGRKNDDLGKVLLVTGGVTGITGTILMVDAFKYLGRIGKPKVKR
;
A
#
# COMPACT_ATOMS: atom_id res chain seq x y z
N MET A 1 -34.61 -18.95 -12.32
CA MET A 1 -34.00 -17.64 -11.99
C MET A 1 -34.70 -17.13 -10.75
N ASN A 2 -34.11 -17.28 -9.56
CA ASN A 2 -34.70 -16.76 -8.33
C ASN A 2 -34.49 -15.24 -8.31
N GLN A 3 -35.57 -14.48 -8.45
CA GLN A 3 -35.55 -13.05 -8.20
C GLN A 3 -35.53 -12.85 -6.69
N LEU A 4 -34.40 -12.35 -6.18
CA LEU A 4 -34.30 -11.90 -4.79
C LEU A 4 -35.38 -10.85 -4.53
N SER A 5 -36.01 -10.89 -3.36
CA SER A 5 -36.97 -9.86 -2.96
C SER A 5 -36.29 -8.48 -2.96
N ILE A 6 -37.06 -7.40 -3.05
CA ILE A 6 -36.50 -6.04 -3.01
C ILE A 6 -35.71 -5.82 -1.71
N GLU A 7 -36.18 -6.37 -0.59
CA GLU A 7 -35.48 -6.30 0.70
C GLU A 7 -34.13 -7.03 0.66
N GLU A 8 -34.09 -8.21 0.05
CA GLU A 8 -32.84 -8.97 -0.13
C GLU A 8 -31.86 -8.24 -1.05
N GLN A 9 -32.36 -7.58 -2.10
CA GLN A 9 -31.53 -6.75 -2.98
C GLN A 9 -30.97 -5.51 -2.28
N ILE A 10 -31.78 -4.85 -1.44
CA ILE A 10 -31.32 -3.70 -0.64
C ILE A 10 -30.27 -4.15 0.39
N LEU A 11 -30.48 -5.29 1.05
CA LEU A 11 -29.54 -5.85 2.02
C LEU A 11 -28.21 -6.25 1.35
N ALA A 12 -28.28 -6.88 0.17
CA ALA A 12 -27.10 -7.20 -0.63
C ALA A 12 -26.34 -5.94 -1.03
N LEU A 13 -27.04 -4.90 -1.50
CA LEU A 13 -26.42 -3.62 -1.87
C LEU A 13 -25.76 -2.92 -0.68
N GLN A 14 -26.39 -2.92 0.50
CA GLN A 14 -25.79 -2.37 1.71
C GLN A 14 -24.52 -3.13 2.11
N THR A 15 -24.54 -4.45 1.99
CA THR A 15 -23.37 -5.31 2.25
C THR A 15 -22.24 -4.97 1.29
N ASP A 16 -22.52 -4.87 -0.02
CA ASP A 16 -21.53 -4.49 -1.02
C ASP A 16 -20.94 -3.09 -0.75
N VAL A 17 -21.76 -2.11 -0.39
CA VAL A 17 -21.30 -0.76 -0.05
C VAL A 17 -20.41 -0.78 1.21
N ASN A 18 -20.77 -1.57 2.22
CA ASN A 18 -19.96 -1.71 3.43
C ASN A 18 -18.62 -2.37 3.14
N ASP A 19 -18.60 -3.41 2.30
CA ASP A 19 -17.37 -4.07 1.87
C ASP A 19 -16.47 -3.13 1.06
N ILE A 20 -17.05 -2.32 0.17
CA ILE A 20 -16.30 -1.29 -0.56
C ILE A 20 -15.66 -0.30 0.41
N LYS A 21 -16.43 0.24 1.38
CA LYS A 21 -15.92 1.19 2.38
C LYS A 21 -14.80 0.58 3.23
N LEU A 22 -14.96 -0.67 3.66
CA LEU A 22 -13.97 -1.39 4.44
C LEU A 22 -12.65 -1.53 3.65
N ASN A 23 -12.75 -1.99 2.40
CA ASN A 23 -11.59 -2.22 1.55
C ASN A 23 -10.87 -0.92 1.15
N LEU A 24 -11.62 0.16 0.94
CA LEU A 24 -11.07 1.51 0.74
C LEU A 24 -10.27 1.97 1.96
N ASN A 25 -10.84 1.85 3.16
CA ASN A 25 -10.16 2.24 4.40
C ASN A 25 -8.85 1.45 4.62
N LEU A 26 -8.88 0.13 4.40
CA LEU A 26 -7.70 -0.72 4.49
C LEU A 26 -6.61 -0.30 3.49
N SER A 27 -7.02 0.01 2.26
CA SER A 27 -6.08 0.42 1.20
C SER A 27 -5.50 1.80 1.45
N GLU A 28 -6.30 2.74 1.93
CA GLU A 28 -5.84 4.05 2.36
C GLU A 28 -4.78 3.94 3.46
N LYS A 29 -5.01 3.09 4.47
CA LYS A 29 -4.04 2.83 5.56
C LYS A 29 -2.74 2.24 5.03
N LYS A 30 -2.80 1.23 4.16
CA LYS A 30 -1.61 0.63 3.54
C LYS A 30 -0.85 1.66 2.70
N PHE A 31 -1.56 2.46 1.92
CA PHE A 31 -0.98 3.51 1.08
C PHE A 31 -0.27 4.58 1.92
N LYS A 32 -0.93 5.12 2.97
CA LYS A 32 -0.33 6.08 3.91
C LYS A 32 0.91 5.53 4.61
N ARG A 33 0.87 4.27 5.04
CA ARG A 33 2.05 3.57 5.61
C ARG A 33 3.17 3.42 4.60
N GLY A 34 2.83 3.10 3.34
CA GLY A 34 3.78 3.06 2.23
C GLY A 34 4.47 4.40 2.02
N ILE A 35 3.71 5.51 2.02
CA ILE A 35 4.26 6.87 1.91
C ILE A 35 5.22 7.16 3.05
N ALA A 36 4.80 6.95 4.30
CA ALA A 36 5.65 7.22 5.45
C ALA A 36 6.96 6.40 5.39
N THR A 37 6.86 5.10 5.08
CA THR A 37 8.03 4.20 4.99
C THR A 37 8.96 4.61 3.85
N ALA A 38 8.41 4.93 2.68
CA ALA A 38 9.20 5.36 1.53
C ALA A 38 9.94 6.68 1.82
N THR A 39 9.25 7.66 2.39
CA THR A 39 9.86 8.95 2.76
C THR A 39 11.00 8.76 3.75
N ILE A 40 10.81 7.97 4.81
CA ILE A 40 11.88 7.65 5.77
C ILE A 40 13.06 6.99 5.05
N GLY A 41 12.78 5.98 4.21
CA GLY A 41 13.83 5.30 3.44
C GLY A 41 14.63 6.26 2.57
N TYR A 42 13.98 7.16 1.84
CA TYR A 42 14.67 8.16 1.02
C TYR A 42 15.45 9.16 1.86
N THR A 43 14.92 9.62 2.99
CA THR A 43 15.67 10.50 3.90
C THR A 43 16.94 9.82 4.42
N VAL A 44 16.85 8.55 4.84
CA VAL A 44 17.99 7.76 5.31
C VAL A 44 18.99 7.52 4.17
N THR A 45 18.50 7.25 2.96
CA THR A 45 19.35 7.08 1.75
C THR A 45 20.14 8.35 1.46
N ILE A 46 19.48 9.52 1.47
CA ILE A 46 20.11 10.81 1.21
C ILE A 46 21.15 11.11 2.30
N ALA A 47 20.81 10.90 3.57
CA ALA A 47 21.74 11.08 4.67
C ALA A 47 22.98 10.17 4.53
N GLY A 48 22.78 8.90 4.20
CA GLY A 48 23.86 7.95 3.93
C GLY A 48 24.73 8.37 2.74
N GLY A 49 24.11 8.79 1.63
CA GLY A 49 24.81 9.29 0.45
C GLY A 49 25.67 10.52 0.71
N LEU A 50 25.20 11.44 1.56
CA LEU A 50 25.99 12.58 2.00
C LEU A 50 27.17 12.19 2.91
N MET A 51 27.14 11.02 3.56
CA MET A 51 28.22 10.56 4.42
C MET A 51 29.30 9.75 3.67
N LEU A 52 29.05 9.37 2.42
CA LEU A 52 30.03 8.70 1.56
C LEU A 52 31.23 9.59 1.22
N GLY A 53 32.42 8.98 1.12
CA GLY A 53 33.67 9.67 0.80
C GLY A 53 34.21 10.58 1.91
N ARG A 54 33.64 10.51 3.12
CA ARG A 54 34.08 11.23 4.31
C ARG A 54 34.58 10.26 5.38
N LYS A 55 34.92 10.77 6.57
CA LYS A 55 35.42 9.96 7.70
C LYS A 55 34.52 8.79 8.09
N ASN A 56 33.22 8.86 7.76
CA ASN A 56 32.20 7.88 8.14
C ASN A 56 31.68 7.09 6.92
N ASP A 57 32.54 6.78 5.95
CA ASP A 57 32.17 6.15 4.68
C ASP A 57 31.40 4.83 4.85
N ASP A 58 31.83 3.97 5.78
CA ASP A 58 31.15 2.70 6.04
C ASP A 58 29.75 2.88 6.63
N LEU A 59 29.57 3.86 7.51
CA LEU A 59 28.26 4.26 8.02
C LEU A 59 27.38 4.81 6.87
N GLY A 60 27.96 5.59 5.96
CA GLY A 60 27.29 6.10 4.78
C GLY A 60 26.76 4.98 3.87
N LYS A 61 27.58 3.94 3.61
CA LYS A 61 27.17 2.76 2.82
C LYS A 61 26.03 1.99 3.47
N VAL A 62 26.10 1.77 4.78
CA VAL A 62 25.05 1.06 5.52
C VAL A 62 23.74 1.85 5.47
N LEU A 63 23.78 3.16 5.70
CA LEU A 63 22.61 4.03 5.62
C LEU A 63 22.03 4.09 4.20
N LEU A 64 22.89 4.12 3.18
CA LEU A 64 22.46 4.11 1.79
C LEU A 64 21.69 2.83 1.45
N VAL A 65 22.22 1.67 1.81
CA VAL A 65 21.58 0.37 1.53
C VAL A 65 20.30 0.21 2.34
N THR A 66 20.35 0.48 3.65
CA THR A 66 19.17 0.33 4.52
C THR A 66 18.06 1.32 4.16
N GLY A 67 18.42 2.56 3.84
CA GLY A 67 17.49 3.56 3.32
C GLY A 67 16.86 3.14 2.00
N GLY A 68 17.67 2.65 1.05
CA GLY A 68 17.18 2.21 -0.26
C GLY A 68 16.21 1.05 -0.16
N VAL A 69 16.54 0.02 0.64
CA VAL A 69 15.66 -1.13 0.89
C VAL A 69 14.36 -0.70 1.58
N THR A 70 14.44 0.21 2.55
CA THR A 70 13.26 0.76 3.23
C THR A 70 12.39 1.55 2.26
N GLY A 71 13.01 2.35 1.39
CA GLY A 71 12.34 3.11 0.33
C GLY A 71 11.52 2.21 -0.61
N ILE A 72 12.17 1.17 -1.14
CA ILE A 72 11.55 0.17 -2.01
C ILE A 72 10.41 -0.55 -1.29
N THR A 73 10.61 -0.92 -0.02
CA THR A 73 9.57 -1.57 0.79
C THR A 73 8.33 -0.68 0.92
N GLY A 74 8.52 0.61 1.16
CA GLY A 74 7.44 1.59 1.17
C GLY A 74 6.67 1.66 -0.15
N THR A 75 7.37 1.65 -1.29
CA THR A 75 6.75 1.60 -2.62
C THR A 75 5.97 0.30 -2.84
N ILE A 76 6.50 -0.86 -2.44
CA ILE A 76 5.78 -2.14 -2.54
C ILE A 76 4.48 -2.09 -1.75
N LEU A 77 4.48 -1.51 -0.54
CA LEU A 77 3.27 -1.35 0.27
C LEU A 77 2.22 -0.47 -0.42
N MET A 78 2.64 0.58 -1.12
CA MET A 78 1.72 1.40 -1.93
C MET A 78 1.13 0.61 -3.10
N VAL A 79 1.98 -0.10 -3.86
CA VAL A 79 1.54 -0.88 -5.02
C VAL A 79 0.61 -2.01 -4.59
N ASP A 80 0.90 -2.67 -3.47
CA ASP A 80 0.01 -3.69 -2.91
C ASP A 80 -1.35 -3.09 -2.50
N ALA A 81 -1.38 -1.88 -1.94
CA ALA A 81 -2.63 -1.18 -1.64
C ALA A 81 -3.48 -0.97 -2.90
N PHE A 82 -2.89 -0.50 -4.00
CA PHE A 82 -3.60 -0.33 -5.27
C PHE A 82 -4.01 -1.65 -5.91
N LYS A 83 -3.15 -2.67 -5.86
CA LYS A 83 -3.44 -4.01 -6.40
C LYS A 83 -4.55 -4.70 -5.62
N TYR A 84 -4.63 -4.49 -4.30
CA TYR A 84 -5.71 -4.97 -3.45
C TYR A 84 -7.05 -4.36 -3.86
N LEU A 85 -7.13 -3.03 -4.02
CA LEU A 85 -8.33 -2.36 -4.54
C LEU A 85 -8.72 -2.87 -5.93
N GLY A 86 -7.75 -2.96 -6.85
CA GLY A 86 -7.99 -3.39 -8.22
C GLY A 86 -8.39 -4.86 -8.36
N ARG A 87 -8.04 -5.72 -7.40
CA ARG A 87 -8.50 -7.13 -7.36
C ARG A 87 -9.94 -7.25 -6.89
N ILE A 88 -10.35 -6.43 -5.92
CA ILE A 88 -11.68 -6.48 -5.32
C ILE A 88 -12.72 -5.81 -6.23
N GLY A 89 -12.32 -4.78 -6.99
CA GLY A 89 -13.18 -4.13 -7.98
C GLY A 89 -13.44 -4.94 -9.25
N LYS A 90 -12.84 -6.13 -9.42
CA LYS A 90 -13.11 -6.98 -10.60
C LYS A 90 -14.44 -7.72 -10.40
N PRO A 91 -15.39 -7.61 -11.34
CA PRO A 91 -16.62 -8.39 -11.26
C PRO A 91 -16.26 -9.88 -11.23
N LYS A 92 -16.84 -10.63 -10.27
CA LYS A 92 -16.71 -12.09 -10.24
C LYS A 92 -17.37 -12.63 -11.51
N VAL A 93 -16.56 -12.96 -12.52
CA VAL A 93 -17.02 -13.73 -13.67
C VAL A 93 -17.43 -15.09 -13.13
N LYS A 94 -18.74 -15.33 -12.97
CA LYS A 94 -19.29 -16.66 -12.75
C LYS A 94 -18.90 -17.51 -13.95
N ARG A 95 -17.96 -18.43 -13.77
CA ARG A 95 -17.85 -19.62 -14.60
C ARG A 95 -18.89 -20.64 -14.16
#